data_AF-A0A533WRQ7-F1
#
_entry.id   AF-A0A533WRQ7-F1
#
_cell.length_a   1.000
_cell.length_b   1.000
_cell.length_c   1.000
_cell.angle_alpha   90.00
_cell.angle_beta   90.00
_cell.angle_gamma   90.00
#
_symmetry.space_group_name_H-M   'P 1'
#
loop_
_entity.id
_entity.type
_entity.pdbx_description
1 polymer ?
#
loop_
_entity_poly.entity_id
_entity_poly.type
_entity_poly.pdbx_seq_one_letter_code
_entity_poly.pdbx_strand_id
1 'polypeptide(L)'
;MNFANRWNIQKDSISQKVIDKVKPDTPLKPKIDEAQKRLQLQVTKLDSITKKLKEKDEFIFKKVVDAVRVQNTPYSHAYATELHEIRKMTNMVVNAKLAMEQIQLRLNTISELGDVVVTLSPCMSIIKGLGAGLSGLMPEANSSMQDLSNILGDIMAGASVNSNNTFSLDATTIS
;
A
#
# COMPACT_ATOMS: atom_id res chain seq x y z
N MET A 1 -64.27 -20.37 3.99
CA MET A 1 -63.14 -21.26 4.31
C MET A 1 -61.94 -20.87 3.45
N ASN A 2 -60.80 -20.66 4.11
CA ASN A 2 -59.41 -20.61 3.65
C ASN A 2 -58.97 -19.70 2.47
N PHE A 3 -58.38 -18.55 2.84
CA PHE A 3 -57.44 -17.76 2.02
C PHE A 3 -56.17 -17.37 2.81
N ALA A 4 -55.66 -18.30 3.63
CA ALA A 4 -54.43 -18.08 4.40
C ALA A 4 -53.43 -19.19 4.12
N ASN A 5 -52.75 -19.19 2.95
CA ASN A 5 -51.50 -19.95 2.83
C ASN A 5 -50.61 -19.68 1.59
N ARG A 6 -50.34 -18.42 1.19
CA ARG A 6 -49.27 -18.16 0.20
C ARG A 6 -48.54 -16.83 0.43
N TRP A 7 -47.99 -16.64 1.62
CA TRP A 7 -47.02 -15.56 1.89
C TRP A 7 -45.75 -16.10 2.57
N ASN A 8 -45.30 -17.29 2.16
CA ASN A 8 -44.01 -17.83 2.55
C ASN A 8 -43.22 -18.32 1.34
N ILE A 9 -42.74 -17.40 0.50
CA ILE A 9 -41.66 -17.71 -0.45
C ILE A 9 -40.69 -16.52 -0.50
N GLN A 10 -39.48 -16.79 0.00
CA GLN A 10 -38.21 -16.11 -0.26
C GLN A 10 -38.07 -14.63 0.16
N LYS A 11 -37.68 -14.44 1.44
CA LYS A 11 -36.81 -13.31 1.82
C LYS A 11 -35.40 -13.74 2.22
N ASP A 12 -35.00 -14.95 1.83
CA ASP A 12 -33.65 -15.47 2.02
C ASP A 12 -32.92 -15.50 0.67
N SER A 13 -32.31 -14.38 0.25
CA SER A 13 -31.24 -14.43 -0.77
C SER A 13 -30.48 -13.11 -0.96
N ILE A 14 -30.98 -11.97 -0.48
CA ILE A 14 -30.31 -10.69 -0.71
C ILE A 14 -29.39 -10.32 0.46
N SER A 15 -29.81 -10.55 1.70
CA SER A 15 -29.01 -10.24 2.90
C SER A 15 -27.78 -11.15 3.05
N GLN A 16 -27.84 -12.40 2.58
CA GLN A 16 -26.71 -13.34 2.64
C GLN A 16 -25.56 -12.92 1.70
N LYS A 17 -25.88 -12.40 0.52
CA LYS A 17 -24.90 -12.00 -0.50
C LYS A 17 -24.11 -10.73 -0.16
N VAL A 18 -24.60 -9.94 0.79
CA VAL A 18 -23.87 -8.75 1.28
C VAL A 18 -22.94 -9.11 2.44
N ILE A 19 -23.29 -10.12 3.25
CA ILE A 19 -22.47 -10.58 4.38
C ILE A 19 -21.29 -11.44 3.92
N ASP A 20 -21.45 -12.25 2.86
CA ASP A 20 -20.36 -13.06 2.30
C ASP A 20 -19.30 -12.23 1.55
N LYS A 21 -19.61 -10.96 1.22
CA LYS A 21 -18.67 -10.06 0.53
C LYS A 21 -17.79 -9.23 1.46
N VAL A 22 -17.92 -9.40 2.77
CA VAL A 22 -17.10 -8.72 3.79
C VAL A 22 -15.92 -9.57 4.27
N LYS A 23 -15.81 -10.82 3.80
CA LYS A 23 -14.59 -11.61 3.97
C LYS A 23 -13.75 -11.49 2.70
N PRO A 24 -12.64 -10.72 2.70
CA PRO A 24 -11.61 -11.00 1.72
C PRO A 24 -11.16 -12.47 1.95
N ASP A 25 -11.25 -13.31 0.92
CA ASP A 25 -10.90 -14.76 0.93
C ASP A 25 -9.43 -15.06 1.32
N THR A 26 -8.68 -14.04 1.73
CA THR A 26 -7.40 -14.16 2.42
C THR A 26 -7.21 -12.86 3.20
N PRO A 27 -6.77 -12.88 4.47
CA PRO A 27 -6.39 -11.66 5.18
C PRO A 27 -5.41 -10.86 4.31
N LEU A 28 -5.56 -9.53 4.25
CA LEU A 28 -4.70 -8.66 3.45
C LEU A 28 -3.22 -8.78 3.86
N LYS A 29 -2.98 -9.13 5.12
CA LYS A 29 -1.67 -9.25 5.75
C LYS A 29 -0.69 -10.19 5.00
N PRO A 30 -0.98 -11.48 4.75
CA PRO A 30 -0.13 -12.34 3.92
C PRO A 30 0.28 -11.76 2.56
N LYS A 31 -0.61 -11.03 1.89
CA LYS A 31 -0.32 -10.39 0.60
C LYS A 31 0.60 -9.19 0.76
N ILE A 32 0.40 -8.41 1.83
CA ILE A 32 1.27 -7.28 2.20
C ILE A 32 2.66 -7.79 2.59
N ASP A 33 2.75 -8.84 3.40
CA ASP A 33 4.01 -9.45 3.82
C ASP A 33 4.82 -9.96 2.60
N GLU A 34 4.15 -10.62 1.65
CA GLU A 34 4.78 -11.04 0.41
C GLU A 34 5.26 -9.85 -0.42
N ALA A 35 4.45 -8.79 -0.54
CA ALA A 35 4.83 -7.58 -1.25
C ALA A 35 6.03 -6.88 -0.60
N GLN A 36 6.06 -6.75 0.73
CA GLN A 36 7.19 -6.22 1.49
C GLN A 36 8.47 -7.03 1.24
N LYS A 37 8.39 -8.37 1.30
CA LYS A 37 9.54 -9.25 1.03
C LYS A 37 10.06 -9.05 -0.40
N ARG A 38 9.17 -8.99 -1.39
CA ARG A 38 9.55 -8.75 -2.79
C ARG A 38 10.18 -7.37 -2.97
N LEU A 39 9.65 -6.33 -2.34
CA LEU A 39 10.23 -4.97 -2.37
C LEU A 39 11.62 -4.95 -1.75
N GLN A 40 11.83 -5.63 -0.62
CA GLN A 40 13.14 -5.68 0.03
C GLN A 40 14.21 -6.33 -0.85
N LEU A 41 13.84 -7.39 -1.58
CA LEU A 41 14.75 -8.01 -2.57
C LEU A 41 15.12 -7.04 -3.69
N GLN A 42 14.17 -6.24 -4.18
CA GLN A 42 14.45 -5.25 -5.22
C GLN A 42 15.31 -4.09 -4.69
N VAL A 43 15.05 -3.57 -3.48
CA VAL A 43 15.89 -2.56 -2.83
C VAL A 43 17.35 -3.05 -2.74
N THR A 44 17.57 -4.28 -2.28
CA THR A 44 18.90 -4.89 -2.19
C THR A 44 19.58 -4.99 -3.57
N LYS A 45 18.80 -5.32 -4.61
CA LYS A 45 19.31 -5.38 -5.99
C LYS A 45 19.68 -3.99 -6.50
N LEU A 46 18.87 -2.97 -6.24
CA LEU A 46 19.17 -1.59 -6.61
C LEU A 46 20.43 -1.08 -5.89
N ASP A 47 20.63 -1.43 -4.62
CA ASP A 47 21.87 -1.10 -3.89
C ASP A 47 23.12 -1.69 -4.55
N SER A 48 23.04 -2.96 -4.98
CA SER A 48 24.13 -3.60 -5.72
C SER A 48 24.40 -2.89 -7.06
N ILE A 49 23.35 -2.48 -7.77
CA ILE A 49 23.47 -1.73 -9.02
C ILE A 49 24.09 -0.36 -8.76
N THR A 50 23.61 0.39 -7.77
CA THR A 50 24.17 1.70 -7.40
C THR A 50 25.65 1.60 -7.07
N LYS A 51 26.09 0.57 -6.33
CA LYS A 51 27.52 0.36 -6.05
C LYS A 51 28.33 0.15 -7.34
N LYS A 52 27.86 -0.72 -8.24
CA LYS A 52 28.52 -0.97 -9.54
C LYS A 52 28.57 0.28 -10.41
N LEU A 53 27.54 1.12 -10.36
CA LEU A 53 27.51 2.38 -11.11
C LEU A 53 28.50 3.40 -10.55
N LYS A 54 28.67 3.48 -9.23
CA LYS A 54 29.70 4.33 -8.59
C LYS A 54 31.12 3.87 -8.97
N GLU A 55 31.39 2.57 -8.92
CA GLU A 55 32.67 2.02 -9.36
C GLU A 55 32.95 2.35 -10.84
N LYS A 56 31.93 2.27 -11.70
CA LYS A 56 32.03 2.68 -13.11
C LYS A 56 32.24 4.18 -13.29
N ASP A 57 31.55 5.03 -12.51
CA ASP A 57 31.74 6.50 -12.54
C ASP A 57 33.21 6.84 -12.26
N GLU A 58 33.77 6.31 -11.17
CA GLU A 58 35.17 6.55 -10.81
C GLU A 58 36.16 6.06 -11.87
N PHE A 59 35.89 4.89 -12.47
CA PHE A 59 36.72 4.34 -13.53
C PHE A 59 36.71 5.23 -14.79
N ILE A 60 35.52 5.62 -15.26
CA ILE A 60 35.40 6.46 -16.46
C ILE A 60 35.93 7.86 -16.19
N PHE A 61 35.72 8.41 -14.98
CA PHE A 61 36.30 9.69 -14.59
C PHE A 61 37.82 9.70 -14.71
N LYS A 62 38.50 8.63 -14.25
CA LYS A 62 39.96 8.50 -14.43
C LYS A 62 40.34 8.49 -15.92
N LYS A 63 39.58 7.80 -16.78
CA LYS A 63 39.79 7.79 -18.24
C LYS A 63 39.63 9.17 -18.87
N VAL A 64 38.65 9.97 -18.42
CA VAL A 64 38.52 11.37 -18.84
C VAL A 64 39.78 12.15 -18.49
N VAL A 65 40.25 12.07 -17.24
CA VAL A 65 41.45 12.79 -16.78
C VAL A 65 42.69 12.39 -17.58
N ASP A 66 42.89 11.09 -17.82
CA ASP A 66 44.02 10.58 -18.61
C ASP A 66 43.99 11.09 -20.06
N ALA A 67 42.82 11.04 -20.72
CA ALA A 67 42.66 11.51 -22.09
C ALA A 67 42.88 13.02 -22.22
N VAL A 68 42.42 13.80 -21.25
CA VAL A 68 42.67 15.26 -21.19
C VAL A 68 44.17 15.54 -21.03
N ARG A 69 44.87 14.79 -20.18
CA ARG A 69 46.30 14.98 -19.91
C ARG A 69 47.17 14.78 -21.15
N VAL A 70 46.81 13.82 -22.01
CA VAL A 70 47.51 13.57 -23.28
C VAL A 70 46.95 14.40 -24.44
N GLN A 71 46.10 15.39 -24.17
CA GLN A 71 45.44 16.26 -25.15
C GLN A 71 44.66 15.51 -26.24
N ASN A 72 44.11 14.34 -25.90
CA ASN A 72 43.32 13.54 -26.83
C ASN A 72 41.83 13.92 -26.75
N THR A 73 41.48 15.02 -27.42
CA THR A 73 40.13 15.63 -27.41
C THR A 73 38.99 14.69 -27.82
N PRO A 74 39.11 13.88 -28.90
CA PRO A 74 38.04 12.95 -29.27
C PRO A 74 37.71 11.94 -28.16
N TYR A 75 38.73 11.36 -27.53
CA TYR A 75 38.53 10.38 -26.45
C TYR A 75 38.06 11.03 -25.15
N SER A 76 38.59 12.21 -24.80
CA SER A 76 38.12 12.91 -23.60
C SER A 76 36.64 13.28 -23.69
N HIS A 77 36.18 13.73 -24.86
CA HIS A 77 34.77 14.00 -25.10
C HIS A 77 33.92 12.74 -25.01
N ALA A 78 34.32 11.65 -25.67
CA ALA A 78 33.58 10.38 -25.64
C ALA A 78 33.43 9.84 -24.20
N TYR A 79 34.51 9.84 -23.41
CA TYR A 79 34.47 9.41 -22.01
C TYR A 79 33.64 10.35 -21.13
N ALA A 80 33.65 11.66 -21.39
CA ALA A 80 32.83 12.62 -20.65
C ALA A 80 31.33 12.41 -20.89
N THR A 81 30.93 12.10 -22.14
CA THR A 81 29.55 11.74 -22.47
C THR A 81 29.11 10.48 -21.74
N GLU A 82 29.93 9.43 -21.75
CA GLU A 82 29.63 8.19 -21.02
C GLU A 82 29.51 8.42 -19.51
N LEU A 83 30.40 9.25 -18.94
CA LEU A 83 30.34 9.62 -17.52
C LEU A 83 29.02 10.32 -17.17
N HIS A 84 28.54 11.22 -18.04
CA HIS A 84 27.26 11.90 -17.85
C HIS A 84 26.09 10.89 -17.83
N GLU A 85 26.05 9.96 -18.77
CA GLU A 85 25.00 8.93 -18.82
C GLU A 85 25.05 7.98 -17.62
N ILE A 86 26.25 7.60 -17.14
CA ILE A 86 26.42 6.79 -15.92
C ILE A 86 25.82 7.53 -14.70
N ARG A 87 26.06 8.83 -14.57
CA ARG A 87 25.50 9.64 -13.47
C ARG A 87 23.99 9.75 -13.54
N LYS A 88 23.45 9.97 -14.74
CA LYS A 88 22.01 10.00 -14.98
C LYS A 88 21.35 8.67 -14.61
N MET A 89 21.92 7.56 -15.04
CA MET A 89 21.46 6.22 -14.66
C MET A 89 21.58 5.99 -13.15
N THR A 90 22.65 6.46 -12.51
CA THR A 90 22.82 6.38 -11.05
C THR A 90 21.68 7.10 -10.31
N ASN A 91 21.35 8.32 -10.72
CA ASN A 91 20.24 9.09 -10.14
C ASN A 91 18.90 8.38 -10.34
N MET A 92 18.65 7.80 -11.51
CA MET A 92 17.43 7.03 -11.78
C MET A 92 17.30 5.82 -10.83
N VAL A 93 18.39 5.06 -10.64
CA VAL A 93 18.39 3.89 -9.73
C VAL A 93 18.17 4.31 -8.28
N VAL A 94 18.80 5.40 -7.84
CA VAL A 94 18.60 5.96 -6.49
C VAL A 94 17.16 6.39 -6.27
N ASN A 95 16.56 7.09 -7.23
CA ASN A 95 15.16 7.52 -7.14
C ASN A 95 14.19 6.31 -7.12
N ALA A 96 14.46 5.30 -7.93
CA ALA A 96 13.67 4.06 -7.90
C ALA A 96 13.77 3.35 -6.54
N LYS A 97 14.96 3.34 -5.93
CA LYS A 97 15.17 2.79 -4.58
C LYS A 97 14.33 3.54 -3.54
N LEU A 98 14.41 4.88 -3.53
CA LEU A 98 13.64 5.72 -2.60
C LEU A 98 12.13 5.49 -2.74
N ALA A 99 11.64 5.38 -3.97
CA ALA A 99 10.23 5.07 -4.23
C ALA A 99 9.83 3.69 -3.66
N MET A 100 10.69 2.67 -3.81
CA MET A 100 10.43 1.35 -3.22
C MET A 100 10.42 1.38 -1.68
N GLU A 101 11.35 2.11 -1.06
CA GLU A 101 11.39 2.31 0.40
C GLU A 101 10.14 3.05 0.89
N GLN A 102 9.68 4.06 0.16
CA GLN A 102 8.45 4.78 0.47
C GLN A 102 7.21 3.87 0.43
N ILE A 103 7.14 2.96 -0.56
CA ILE A 103 6.05 1.98 -0.65
C ILE A 103 6.11 1.00 0.53
N GLN A 104 7.29 0.55 0.95
CA GLN A 104 7.42 -0.31 2.13
C GLN A 104 6.86 0.37 3.39
N LEU A 105 7.18 1.64 3.62
CA LEU A 105 6.66 2.40 4.76
C LEU A 105 5.13 2.46 4.75
N ARG A 106 4.51 2.71 3.59
CA ARG A 106 3.04 2.69 3.46
C ARG A 106 2.46 1.30 3.72
N LEU A 107 3.09 0.25 3.21
CA LEU A 107 2.64 -1.12 3.45
C LEU A 107 2.71 -1.50 4.92
N ASN A 108 3.73 -1.04 5.67
CA ASN A 108 3.80 -1.22 7.13
C ASN A 108 2.58 -0.58 7.81
N THR A 109 2.28 0.68 7.48
CA THR A 109 1.11 1.36 8.07
C THR A 109 -0.21 0.67 7.72
N ILE A 110 -0.33 0.14 6.49
CA ILE A 110 -1.53 -0.59 6.06
C ILE A 110 -1.64 -1.94 6.80
N SER A 111 -0.53 -2.63 7.04
CA SER A 111 -0.51 -3.86 7.82
C SER A 111 -0.93 -3.62 9.27
N GLU A 112 -0.41 -2.56 9.91
CA GLU A 112 -0.76 -2.19 11.28
C GLU A 112 -2.26 -1.87 11.43
N LEU A 113 -2.83 -1.09 10.49
CA LEU A 113 -4.26 -0.82 10.47
C LEU A 113 -5.09 -2.08 10.20
N GLY A 114 -4.58 -3.00 9.38
CA GLY A 114 -5.19 -4.32 9.15
C GLY A 114 -5.33 -5.14 10.44
N ASP A 115 -4.32 -5.14 11.31
CA ASP A 115 -4.36 -5.84 12.60
C ASP A 115 -5.39 -5.22 13.56
N VAL A 116 -5.55 -3.89 13.54
CA VAL A 116 -6.59 -3.20 14.30
C VAL A 116 -7.99 -3.63 13.87
N VAL A 117 -8.24 -3.73 12.55
CA VAL A 117 -9.54 -4.18 12.02
C VAL A 117 -9.86 -5.61 12.46
N VAL A 118 -8.89 -6.52 12.43
CA VAL A 118 -9.05 -7.90 12.91
C VAL A 118 -9.36 -7.92 14.41
N THR A 119 -8.73 -7.05 15.20
CA THR A 119 -8.92 -6.97 16.65
C THR A 119 -10.26 -6.34 17.04
N LEU A 120 -10.73 -5.33 16.32
CA LEU A 120 -11.97 -4.60 16.62
C LEU A 120 -13.23 -5.26 16.02
N SER A 121 -13.08 -6.09 14.98
CA SER A 121 -14.21 -6.74 14.30
C SER A 121 -15.14 -7.54 15.26
N PRO A 122 -14.63 -8.35 16.22
CA PRO A 122 -15.48 -9.04 17.19
C PRO A 122 -16.28 -8.09 18.10
N CYS A 123 -15.71 -6.94 18.47
CA CYS A 123 -16.38 -5.95 19.31
C CYS A 123 -17.60 -5.34 18.61
N MET A 124 -17.54 -5.14 17.29
CA MET A 124 -18.66 -4.64 16.50
C MET A 124 -19.85 -5.61 16.52
N SER A 125 -19.59 -6.91 16.43
CA SER A 125 -20.63 -7.94 16.51
C SER A 125 -21.30 -7.97 17.89
N ILE A 126 -20.52 -7.82 18.96
CA ILE A 126 -21.05 -7.78 20.34
C ILE A 126 -21.94 -6.56 20.54
N ILE A 127 -21.49 -5.37 20.14
CA ILE A 127 -22.26 -4.12 20.30
C ILE A 127 -23.59 -4.19 19.52
N LYS A 128 -23.57 -4.68 18.27
CA LYS A 128 -24.79 -4.87 17.47
C LYS A 128 -25.75 -5.88 18.09
N GLY A 129 -25.22 -6.97 18.64
CA GLY A 129 -26.02 -7.99 19.34
C GLY A 129 -26.69 -7.45 20.60
N LEU A 130 -25.97 -6.66 21.40
CA LEU A 130 -26.50 -6.02 22.60
C LEU A 130 -27.58 -4.98 22.27
N GLY A 131 -27.37 -4.14 21.25
CA GLY A 131 -28.38 -3.18 20.79
C GLY A 131 -29.69 -3.87 20.42
N ALA A 132 -29.61 -4.94 19.61
CA ALA A 132 -30.79 -5.73 19.24
C ALA A 132 -31.52 -6.32 20.47
N GLY A 133 -30.78 -6.82 21.47
CA GLY A 133 -31.33 -7.36 22.70
C GLY A 133 -31.98 -6.31 23.62
N LEU A 134 -31.49 -5.07 23.63
CA LEU A 134 -32.00 -3.98 24.46
C LEU A 134 -33.16 -3.21 23.81
N SER A 135 -33.34 -3.33 22.49
CA SER A 135 -34.33 -2.58 21.70
C SER A 135 -35.78 -2.70 22.19
N GLY A 136 -36.15 -3.85 22.79
CA GLY A 136 -37.50 -4.10 23.31
C GLY A 136 -37.73 -3.75 24.78
N LEU A 137 -36.65 -3.55 25.56
CA LEU A 137 -36.74 -3.34 27.01
C LEU A 137 -36.27 -1.94 27.45
N MET A 138 -35.30 -1.36 26.74
CA MET A 138 -34.67 -0.10 27.11
C MET A 138 -34.25 0.68 25.85
N PRO A 139 -35.18 1.47 25.28
CA PRO A 139 -34.96 2.21 24.03
C PRO A 139 -33.74 3.13 24.06
N GLU A 140 -33.49 3.79 25.20
CA GLU A 140 -32.37 4.70 25.42
C GLU A 140 -31.02 3.96 25.34
N ALA A 141 -30.93 2.76 25.93
CA ALA A 141 -29.72 1.95 25.87
C ALA A 141 -29.46 1.40 24.46
N ASN A 142 -30.52 1.08 23.71
CA ASN A 142 -30.41 0.73 22.30
C ASN A 142 -29.87 1.89 21.45
N SER A 143 -30.30 3.13 21.70
CA SER A 143 -29.74 4.31 21.03
C SER A 143 -28.24 4.45 21.27
N SER A 144 -27.79 4.33 22.53
CA SER A 144 -26.36 4.40 22.84
C SER A 144 -25.53 3.28 22.19
N MET A 145 -26.09 2.08 22.04
CA MET A 145 -25.43 0.98 21.33
C MET A 145 -25.35 1.22 19.81
N GLN A 146 -26.35 1.88 19.22
CA GLN A 146 -26.31 2.30 17.81
C GLN A 146 -25.22 3.36 17.59
N ASP A 147 -25.12 4.37 18.47
CA ASP A 147 -24.08 5.39 18.41
C ASP A 147 -22.68 4.77 18.53
N LEU A 148 -22.50 3.83 19.48
CA LEU A 148 -21.26 3.06 19.61
C LEU A 148 -20.94 2.24 18.36
N SER A 149 -21.93 1.59 17.76
CA SER A 149 -21.73 0.84 16.52
C SER A 149 -21.36 1.75 15.34
N ASN A 150 -21.87 2.98 15.31
CA ASN A 150 -21.54 3.96 14.27
C ASN A 150 -20.09 4.43 14.43
N ILE A 151 -19.68 4.83 15.64
CA ILE A 151 -18.30 5.24 15.94
C ILE A 151 -17.31 4.11 15.62
N LEU A 152 -17.60 2.87 16.04
CA LEU A 152 -16.73 1.74 15.74
C LEU A 152 -16.68 1.47 14.22
N GLY A 153 -17.81 1.64 13.54
CA GLY A 153 -17.92 1.54 12.08
C GLY A 153 -17.05 2.56 11.37
N ASP A 154 -17.05 3.81 11.84
CA ASP A 154 -16.22 4.89 11.29
C ASP A 154 -14.72 4.63 11.50
N ILE A 155 -14.33 4.12 12.68
CA ILE A 155 -12.95 3.72 12.97
C ILE A 155 -12.50 2.57 12.04
N MET A 156 -13.35 1.56 11.85
CA MET A 156 -13.06 0.43 10.96
C MET A 156 -13.03 0.86 9.49
N ALA A 157 -13.90 1.77 9.07
CA ALA A 157 -13.92 2.32 7.71
C ALA A 157 -12.68 3.17 7.43
N GLY A 158 -12.22 3.96 8.42
CA GLY A 158 -10.97 4.72 8.33
C GLY A 158 -9.71 3.84 8.32
N ALA A 159 -9.76 2.68 8.98
CA ALA A 159 -8.68 1.69 8.96
C ALA A 159 -8.69 0.80 7.71
N SER A 160 -9.83 0.72 7.01
CA SER A 160 -9.96 0.02 5.73
C SER A 160 -9.32 0.86 4.62
N VAL A 161 -8.49 0.22 3.78
CA VAL A 161 -7.74 0.88 2.71
C VAL A 161 -8.69 1.54 1.71
N ASN A 162 -8.79 2.87 1.75
CA ASN A 162 -9.39 3.66 0.68
C ASN A 162 -8.29 4.03 -0.31
N SER A 163 -8.19 3.29 -1.42
CA SER A 163 -7.13 3.35 -2.45
C SER A 163 -7.01 4.66 -3.25
N ASN A 164 -7.51 5.80 -2.74
CA ASN A 164 -7.72 7.01 -3.54
C ASN A 164 -6.63 8.10 -3.42
N ASN A 165 -5.45 7.81 -2.84
CA ASN A 165 -4.33 8.76 -2.87
C ASN A 165 -3.49 8.54 -4.13
N THR A 166 -4.00 9.12 -5.23
CA THR A 166 -3.37 9.18 -6.56
C THR A 166 -1.93 9.70 -6.44
N PHE A 167 -0.97 8.89 -6.87
CA PHE A 167 0.44 9.23 -6.94
C PHE A 167 0.67 10.22 -8.10
N SER A 168 0.87 11.51 -7.80
CA SER A 168 1.50 12.42 -8.76
C SER A 168 3.00 12.39 -8.52
N LEU A 169 3.72 11.69 -9.39
CA LEU A 169 5.17 11.82 -9.52
C LEU A 169 5.41 13.05 -10.38
N ASP A 170 5.54 14.21 -9.75
CA ASP A 170 5.97 15.41 -10.44
C ASP A 170 7.47 15.24 -10.75
N ALA A 171 7.75 14.66 -11.91
CA ALA A 171 9.07 14.62 -12.49
C ALA A 171 9.40 16.05 -12.93
N THR A 172 9.94 16.86 -12.02
CA THR A 172 10.50 18.17 -12.37
C THR A 172 11.58 17.97 -13.42
N THR A 173 11.22 18.22 -14.66
CA THR A 173 12.13 18.56 -15.76
C THR A 173 12.91 19.79 -15.35
N ILE A 174 14.15 19.59 -14.90
CA ILE A 174 15.15 20.65 -14.90
C ILE A 174 15.86 20.52 -16.23
N SER A 175 15.42 21.36 -17.16
CA SER A 175 16.10 21.73 -18.41
C SER A 175 17.41 22.44 -18.13
#